data_AF-A0A933NWW8-F1
#
_entry.id   AF-A0A933NWW8-F1
#
_cell.length_a   1.000
_cell.length_b   1.000
_cell.length_c   1.000
_cell.angle_alpha   90.00
_cell.angle_beta   90.00
_cell.angle_gamma   90.00
#
_symmetry.space_group_name_H-M   'P 1'
#
loop_
_entity.id
_entity.type
_entity.pdbx_description
1 polymer ?
#
loop_
_entity_poly.entity_id
_entity_poly.type
_entity_poly.pdbx_seq_one_letter_code
_entity_poly.pdbx_strand_id
1 'polypeptide(L)'
;MSTLPPLKVDTNAPGYAKLHQQAKDLEGVFLNTLMKEMFSSVKTDDQSFGGGFAEETWRGMQAEQFANAMADNGGIGLADQLMGDLLRLQEAAQTTLPGAAP
;
A
#
# COMPACT_ATOMS: atom_id res chain seq x y z
N MET A 1 20.89 11.70 22.06
CA MET A 1 19.83 11.08 21.25
C MET A 1 19.42 12.09 20.19
N SER A 2 19.96 12.00 18.98
CA SER A 2 19.60 12.92 17.88
C SER A 2 18.24 12.52 17.35
N THR A 3 17.20 13.27 17.74
CA THR A 3 15.89 13.17 17.10
C THR A 3 16.02 13.78 15.71
N LEU A 4 16.09 12.93 14.68
CA LEU A 4 16.04 13.39 13.29
C LEU A 4 14.69 14.10 13.09
N PRO A 5 14.68 15.31 12.51
CA PRO A 5 13.45 16.04 12.25
C PRO A 5 12.53 15.22 11.33
N PRO A 6 11.20 15.33 11.48
CA PRO A 6 10.29 14.68 10.55
C PRO A 6 10.60 15.19 9.13
N LEU A 7 10.92 14.26 8.22
CA LEU A 7 11.12 14.57 6.82
C LEU A 7 9.82 15.14 6.27
N LYS A 8 9.83 16.43 5.97
CA LYS A 8 8.75 17.06 5.22
C LYS A 8 8.87 16.61 3.78
N VAL A 9 7.96 15.75 3.34
CA VAL A 9 7.91 15.30 1.96
C VAL A 9 7.48 16.50 1.11
N ASP A 10 8.37 16.98 0.26
CA ASP A 10 8.05 18.05 -0.70
C ASP A 10 7.33 17.45 -1.90
N THR A 11 6.03 17.75 -2.02
CA THR A 11 5.17 17.25 -3.11
C THR A 11 5.53 17.83 -4.48
N ASN A 12 6.33 18.90 -4.53
CA ASN A 12 6.80 19.52 -5.77
C ASN A 12 8.20 19.05 -6.17
N ALA A 13 8.85 18.21 -5.35
CA ALA A 13 10.21 17.75 -5.63
C ALA A 13 10.25 16.88 -6.89
N PRO A 14 11.28 17.04 -7.74
CA PRO A 14 11.48 16.17 -8.89
C PRO A 14 11.67 14.72 -8.40
N GLY A 15 10.77 13.83 -8.84
CA GLY A 15 10.75 12.42 -8.40
C GLY A 15 9.66 12.09 -7.38
N TYR A 16 9.01 13.09 -6.77
CA TYR A 16 7.89 12.86 -5.82
C TYR A 16 6.80 12.00 -6.45
N ALA A 17 6.34 12.32 -7.67
CA ALA A 17 5.29 11.57 -8.35
C ALA A 17 5.65 10.08 -8.55
N LYS A 18 6.93 9.79 -8.84
CA LYS A 18 7.41 8.41 -9.04
C LYS A 18 7.47 7.67 -7.71
N LEU A 19 8.04 8.29 -6.68
CA LEU A 19 8.12 7.74 -5.33
C LEU A 19 6.70 7.49 -4.77
N HIS A 20 5.80 8.45 -4.92
CA HIS A 20 4.41 8.34 -4.50
C HIS A 20 3.69 7.19 -5.21
N GLN A 21 3.88 7.04 -6.53
CA GLN A 21 3.34 5.88 -7.25
C GLN A 21 3.87 4.56 -6.70
N GLN A 22 5.18 4.45 -6.44
CA GLN A 22 5.76 3.24 -5.85
C GLN A 22 5.19 2.94 -4.46
N ALA A 23 4.91 3.97 -3.66
CA ALA A 23 4.28 3.82 -2.35
C ALA A 23 2.84 3.28 -2.47
N LYS A 24 2.06 3.80 -3.44
CA LYS A 24 0.71 3.28 -3.74
C LYS A 24 0.74 1.82 -4.21
N ASP A 25 1.72 1.45 -5.04
CA ASP A 25 1.86 0.08 -5.53
C ASP A 25 2.16 -0.89 -4.38
N LEU A 26 3.02 -0.49 -3.42
CA LEU A 26 3.31 -1.28 -2.22
C LEU A 26 2.10 -1.40 -1.30
N GLU A 27 1.35 -0.32 -1.09
CA GLU A 27 0.09 -0.35 -0.34
C GLU A 27 -0.91 -1.32 -0.98
N GLY A 28 -1.02 -1.36 -2.31
CA GLY A 28 -1.87 -2.32 -3.03
C GLY A 28 -1.49 -3.77 -2.77
N VAL A 29 -0.20 -4.11 -2.77
CA VAL A 29 0.28 -5.46 -2.45
C VAL A 29 -0.04 -5.84 -1.00
N PHE A 30 0.13 -4.90 -0.07
CA PHE A 30 -0.18 -5.10 1.33
C PHE A 30 -1.68 -5.33 1.56
N LEU A 31 -2.54 -4.47 1.00
CA LEU A 31 -3.99 -4.60 1.08
C LEU A 31 -4.48 -5.92 0.49
N ASN A 32 -3.92 -6.34 -0.66
CA ASN A 32 -4.25 -7.64 -1.24
C ASN A 32 -3.89 -8.80 -0.29
N THR A 33 -2.73 -8.71 0.37
CA THR A 33 -2.29 -9.71 1.35
C THR A 33 -3.23 -9.74 2.57
N LEU A 34 -3.58 -8.58 3.13
CA LEU A 34 -4.54 -8.48 4.23
C LEU A 34 -5.92 -9.02 3.86
N MET A 35 -6.41 -8.68 2.67
CA MET A 35 -7.71 -9.13 2.18
C MET A 35 -7.73 -10.64 1.99
N LYS A 36 -6.65 -11.25 1.48
CA LYS A 36 -6.49 -12.70 1.42
C LYS A 36 -6.51 -13.36 2.79
N GLU A 37 -5.81 -12.80 3.78
CA GLU A 37 -5.82 -13.32 5.15
C GLU A 37 -7.22 -13.21 5.79
N MET A 38 -7.91 -12.09 5.59
CA MET A 38 -9.30 -11.91 6.05
C MET A 38 -10.28 -12.89 5.40
N PHE A 39 -10.19 -13.10 4.08
CA PHE A 39 -11.06 -14.10 3.42
C PHE A 39 -10.71 -15.53 3.79
N SER A 40 -9.44 -15.81 4.13
CA SER A 40 -9.01 -17.14 4.58
C SER A 40 -9.48 -17.44 6.00
N SER A 41 -9.52 -16.43 6.89
CA SER A 41 -10.03 -16.60 8.25
C SER A 41 -11.56 -16.78 8.28
N VAL A 42 -12.30 -16.08 7.43
CA VAL A 42 -13.77 -16.19 7.34
C VAL A 42 -14.25 -17.55 6.79
N LYS A 43 -13.44 -18.24 5.98
CA LYS A 43 -13.83 -19.53 5.38
C LYS A 43 -13.86 -20.73 6.34
N THR A 44 -13.50 -20.54 7.62
CA THR A 44 -13.27 -21.67 8.53
C THR A 44 -14.50 -22.08 9.35
N ASP A 45 -15.53 -21.23 9.49
CA ASP A 45 -16.60 -21.48 10.49
C ASP A 45 -17.98 -21.90 9.95
N ASP A 46 -18.23 -21.88 8.64
CA ASP A 46 -19.60 -22.05 8.13
C ASP A 46 -19.83 -23.44 7.49
N GLN A 47 -19.87 -24.48 8.33
CA GLN A 47 -20.44 -25.78 7.95
C GLN A 47 -21.95 -25.75 7.65
N SER A 48 -22.63 -24.61 7.64
CA SER A 48 -24.07 -24.53 7.36
C SER A 48 -24.53 -23.09 7.10
N PHE A 49 -24.74 -22.72 5.84
CA PHE A 49 -25.65 -21.69 5.28
C PHE A 49 -25.02 -21.21 3.96
N GLY A 50 -25.56 -21.51 2.77
CA GLY A 50 -26.87 -21.03 2.34
C GLY A 50 -26.67 -19.81 1.43
N GLY A 51 -26.17 -20.01 0.21
CA GLY A 51 -25.96 -18.94 -0.77
C GLY A 51 -25.31 -19.46 -2.05
N GLY A 52 -26.09 -19.65 -3.12
CA GLY A 52 -25.60 -20.22 -4.38
C GLY A 52 -24.61 -19.32 -5.14
N PHE A 53 -24.09 -19.80 -6.27
CA PHE A 53 -23.14 -19.10 -7.16
C PHE A 53 -23.47 -17.61 -7.44
N ALA A 54 -24.77 -17.28 -7.52
CA ALA A 54 -25.23 -15.89 -7.72
C ALA A 54 -24.91 -14.97 -6.53
N GLU A 55 -24.97 -15.48 -5.30
CA GLU A 55 -24.62 -14.72 -4.10
C GLU A 55 -23.10 -14.54 -3.99
N GLU A 56 -22.32 -15.57 -4.29
CA GLU A 56 -20.85 -15.47 -4.34
C GLU A 56 -20.40 -14.43 -5.37
N THR A 57 -21.01 -14.44 -6.56
CA THR A 57 -20.73 -13.45 -7.62
C THR A 57 -21.10 -12.03 -7.17
N TRP A 58 -22.28 -11.85 -6.55
CA TRP A 58 -22.70 -10.54 -6.06
C TRP A 58 -21.84 -10.01 -4.92
N ARG A 59 -21.43 -10.88 -3.99
CA ARG A 59 -20.49 -10.56 -2.90
C ARG A 59 -19.13 -10.18 -3.47
N GLY A 60 -18.65 -10.88 -4.51
CA GLY A 60 -17.45 -10.52 -5.24
C GLY A 60 -17.52 -9.12 -5.83
N MET A 61 -18.58 -8.81 -6.59
CA MET A 61 -18.76 -7.46 -7.17
C MET A 61 -18.88 -6.37 -6.09
N GLN A 62 -19.59 -6.62 -4.98
CA GLN A 62 -19.66 -5.64 -3.88
C GLN A 62 -18.30 -5.42 -3.23
N ALA A 63 -17.53 -6.48 -3.00
CA ALA A 63 -16.19 -6.39 -2.45
C ALA A 63 -15.25 -5.61 -3.39
N GLU A 64 -15.33 -5.85 -4.70
CA GLU A 64 -14.58 -5.08 -5.71
C GLU A 64 -14.95 -3.60 -5.69
N GLN A 65 -16.24 -3.25 -5.61
CA GLN A 65 -16.65 -1.84 -5.56
C GLN A 65 -16.22 -1.16 -4.26
N PHE A 66 -16.26 -1.86 -3.13
CA PHE A 66 -15.77 -1.33 -1.86
C PHE A 66 -14.24 -1.14 -1.88
N ALA A 67 -13.51 -2.08 -2.47
CA ALA A 67 -12.07 -1.98 -2.67
C ALA A 67 -11.70 -0.81 -3.61
N ASN A 68 -12.40 -0.65 -4.73
CA ASN A 68 -12.21 0.47 -5.65
C ASN A 68 -12.52 1.81 -4.98
N ALA A 69 -13.63 1.91 -4.24
CA ALA A 69 -13.99 3.12 -3.50
C ALA A 69 -12.95 3.48 -2.43
N MET A 70 -12.37 2.50 -1.73
CA MET A 70 -11.23 2.75 -0.82
C MET A 70 -9.99 3.22 -1.58
N ALA A 71 -9.63 2.56 -2.68
CA ALA A 71 -8.46 2.93 -3.47
C ALA A 71 -8.57 4.34 -4.08
N ASP A 72 -9.74 4.70 -4.62
CA ASP A 72 -10.02 6.00 -5.23
C ASP A 72 -10.00 7.14 -4.20
N ASN A 73 -10.37 6.88 -2.94
CA ASN A 73 -10.27 7.84 -1.85
C ASN A 73 -8.88 7.90 -1.20
N GLY A 74 -7.86 7.25 -1.79
CA GLY A 74 -6.48 7.30 -1.30
C GLY A 74 -6.01 6.08 -0.52
N GLY A 75 -6.72 4.95 -0.61
CA GLY A 75 -6.36 3.73 0.10
C GLY A 75 -6.66 3.83 1.59
N ILE A 76 -5.78 3.26 2.43
CA ILE A 76 -5.84 3.40 3.90
C ILE A 76 -4.85 4.46 4.41
N GLY A 77 -4.16 5.15 3.49
CA GLY A 77 -3.19 6.20 3.81
C GLY A 77 -1.80 5.68 4.19
N LEU A 78 -1.48 4.41 3.90
CA LEU A 78 -0.14 3.87 4.13
C LEU A 78 0.88 4.43 3.14
N ALA A 79 0.47 4.72 1.91
CA ALA A 79 1.38 5.27 0.90
C ALA A 79 2.04 6.58 1.38
N ASP A 80 1.26 7.47 2.03
CA ASP A 80 1.77 8.73 2.60
C ASP A 80 2.75 8.50 3.76
N GLN A 81 2.50 7.50 4.59
CA GLN A 81 3.38 7.14 5.72
C GLN A 81 4.70 6.53 5.22
N LEU A 82 4.64 5.69 4.18
CA LEU A 82 5.80 5.06 3.56
C LEU A 82 6.69 6.06 2.81
N MET A 83 6.21 7.26 2.50
CA MET A 83 7.01 8.22 1.75
C MET A 83 8.26 8.71 2.46
N GLY A 84 8.17 8.96 3.76
CA GLY A 84 9.34 9.30 4.56
C GLY A 84 10.36 8.17 4.64
N ASP A 85 9.92 6.91 4.59
CA ASP A 85 10.80 5.74 4.65
C ASP A 85 11.48 5.47 3.30
N LEU A 86 10.72 5.54 2.21
CA LEU A 86 11.25 5.34 0.87
C LEU A 86 12.24 6.45 0.47
N LEU A 87 11.99 7.70 0.89
CA LEU A 87 12.92 8.80 0.68
C LEU A 87 14.24 8.56 1.44
N ARG A 88 14.18 8.11 2.70
CA ARG A 88 15.37 7.75 3.49
C ARG A 88 16.16 6.62 2.86
N LEU A 89 15.48 5.59 2.35
CA LEU A 89 16.13 4.49 1.64
C LEU A 89 16.81 4.97 0.36
N GLN A 90 16.20 5.90 -0.37
CA GLN A 90 16.76 6.48 -1.57
C GLN A 90 17.98 7.36 -1.27
N GLU A 91 17.92 8.20 -0.23
CA GLU A 91 19.05 9.00 0.25
C GLU A 91 20.22 8.13 0.73
N ALA A 92 19.93 7.05 1.48
CA ALA A 92 20.94 6.08 1.92
C ALA A 92 21.59 5.35 0.73
N ALA A 93 20.81 4.93 -0.26
CA ALA A 93 21.32 4.32 -1.49
C ALA A 93 22.17 5.30 -2.32
N GLN A 94 21.77 6.57 -2.41
CA GLN A 94 22.52 7.60 -3.13
C GLN A 94 23.85 7.95 -2.43
N THR A 95 23.89 7.87 -1.10
CA THR A 95 25.10 8.12 -0.29
C THR A 95 26.14 6.99 -0.41
N THR A 96 25.73 5.79 -0.85
CA THR A 96 26.64 4.63 -1.03
C THR A 96 27.45 4.60 -2.33
N LEU A 97 27.51 5.70 -3.09
CA LEU A 97 28.49 5.88 -4.16
C LEU A 97 29.62 6.84 -3.72
N PRO A 98 30.61 6.38 -2.93
CA PRO A 98 31.85 7.12 -2.77
C PRO A 98 32.60 7.11 -4.10
N GLY A 99 33.10 8.27 -4.49
CA GLY A 99 33.72 8.56 -5.78
C GLY A 99 34.57 7.45 -6.38
N ALA A 100 34.15 6.95 -7.53
CA ALA A 100 35.06 6.71 -8.64
C ALA A 100 35.03 8.00 -9.50
N ALA A 101 35.81 9.00 -9.08
CA ALA A 101 36.15 10.15 -9.91
C ALA A 101 37.52 9.88 -10.60
N PRO A 102 37.88 10.65 -11.64
CA PRO A 102 38.45 10.23 -12.93
C PRO A 102 39.86 9.62 -12.92
#